data_AF-A0A9C6W9I2-F1
#
_entry.id   AF-A0A9C6W9I2-F1
#
_cell.length_a   1.000
_cell.length_b   1.000
_cell.length_c   1.000
_cell.angle_alpha   90.00
_cell.angle_beta   90.00
_cell.angle_gamma   90.00
#
_symmetry.space_group_name_H-M   'P 1'
#
loop_
_entity.id
_entity.type
_entity.pdbx_description
1 polymer ?
#
loop_
_entity_poly.entity_id
_entity_poly.type
_entity_poly.pdbx_seq_one_letter_code
_entity_poly.pdbx_strand_id
1 'polypeptide(L)'
;MIHENMYAFLDGLVIVVMYLLTDARLSVIQNLSKTSCILSTKDFKDLSKMIHTKDILGSLFLAIHIPNCFKHNIFVTVWNLTNIYIMMANFSMDIFYINCVCILKDCFKKMEESIRQLKKFRINDNMSTQTFMHHEQISPLVVMKLKSLEEKHLEISDGVELLNHTFMIRVIVAAITTFSVVTFDIYFYIISIHSKFPANIKYWYKPYVVPAAFYFIKFWMMIWACETATNRAKEMKTTLWDVFSATNDPFVKREVTI
;
A
#
# COMPACT_ATOMS: atom_id res chain seq x y z
N MET A 1 20.29 18.56 -17.38
CA MET A 1 20.66 17.66 -18.50
C MET A 1 21.21 16.30 -18.07
N ILE A 2 22.42 16.17 -17.49
CA ILE A 2 22.97 14.84 -17.11
C ILE A 2 22.10 14.14 -16.05
N HIS A 3 21.71 14.86 -15.00
CA HIS A 3 20.84 14.31 -13.95
C HIS A 3 19.46 13.90 -14.48
N GLU A 4 18.80 14.75 -15.28
CA GLU A 4 17.49 14.44 -15.88
C GLU A 4 17.54 13.20 -16.78
N ASN A 5 18.60 13.04 -17.58
CA ASN A 5 18.77 11.87 -18.44
C ASN A 5 18.99 10.59 -17.63
N MET A 6 19.73 10.68 -16.52
CA MET A 6 19.94 9.54 -15.63
C MET A 6 18.64 9.11 -14.95
N TYR A 7 17.82 10.05 -14.46
CA TYR A 7 16.51 9.73 -13.87
C TYR A 7 15.57 9.12 -14.90
N ALA A 8 15.46 9.70 -16.09
CA ALA A 8 14.60 9.16 -17.15
C ALA A 8 15.01 7.74 -17.56
N PHE A 9 16.32 7.46 -17.62
CA PHE A 9 16.83 6.11 -17.89
C PHE A 9 16.52 5.13 -16.76
N LEU A 10 16.75 5.52 -15.51
CA LEU A 10 16.50 4.67 -14.34
C LEU A 10 15.00 4.36 -14.17
N ASP A 11 14.16 5.39 -14.24
CA ASP A 11 12.69 5.24 -14.17
C ASP A 11 12.15 4.45 -15.37
N GLY A 12 12.76 4.61 -16.55
CA GLY A 12 12.47 3.80 -17.74
C GLY A 12 12.81 2.33 -17.57
N LEU A 13 13.99 2.01 -17.02
CA LEU A 13 14.41 0.64 -16.71
C LEU A 13 13.45 -0.04 -15.72
N VAL A 14 12.97 0.69 -14.71
CA VAL A 14 12.00 0.13 -13.77
C VAL A 14 10.70 -0.26 -14.49
N ILE A 15 10.22 0.53 -15.45
CA ILE A 15 9.03 0.16 -16.24
C ILE A 15 9.24 -1.19 -16.94
N VAL A 16 10.42 -1.40 -17.55
CA VAL A 16 10.75 -2.67 -18.21
C VAL A 16 10.78 -3.83 -17.21
N VAL A 17 11.42 -3.66 -16.05
CA VAL A 17 11.44 -4.69 -14.99
C VAL A 17 10.01 -5.02 -14.53
N MET A 18 9.17 -4.00 -14.32
CA MET A 18 7.77 -4.20 -13.90
C MET A 18 6.90 -4.81 -14.99
N TYR A 19 7.26 -4.63 -16.27
CA TYR A 19 6.64 -5.32 -17.40
C TYR A 19 7.02 -6.80 -17.42
N LEU A 20 8.27 -7.15 -17.14
CA LEU A 20 8.69 -8.55 -17.00
C LEU A 20 8.02 -9.25 -15.81
N LEU A 21 7.71 -8.49 -14.75
CA LEU A 21 6.98 -8.97 -13.58
C LEU A 21 5.45 -9.01 -13.76
N THR A 22 4.93 -8.95 -14.99
CA THR A 22 3.48 -8.92 -15.24
C THR A 22 2.77 -10.16 -14.69
N ASP A 23 3.34 -11.35 -14.86
CA ASP A 23 2.72 -12.59 -14.35
C ASP A 23 2.68 -12.63 -12.82
N ALA A 24 3.73 -12.15 -12.17
CA ALA A 24 3.78 -12.02 -10.71
C ALA A 24 2.71 -11.01 -10.22
N ARG A 25 2.55 -9.88 -10.92
CA ARG A 25 1.52 -8.89 -10.60
C ARG A 25 0.11 -9.44 -10.79
N LEU A 26 -0.13 -10.26 -11.82
CA LEU A 26 -1.42 -10.92 -12.00
C LEU A 26 -1.70 -11.90 -10.86
N SER A 27 -0.68 -12.65 -10.42
CA SER A 27 -0.76 -13.54 -9.28
C SER A 27 -1.11 -12.79 -7.98
N VAL A 28 -0.52 -11.60 -7.77
CA VAL A 28 -0.89 -10.69 -6.66
C VAL A 28 -2.37 -10.33 -6.72
N ILE A 29 -2.89 -9.92 -7.89
CA ILE A 29 -4.31 -9.56 -8.05
C ILE A 29 -5.22 -10.74 -7.75
N GLN A 30 -4.88 -11.93 -8.24
CA GLN A 30 -5.66 -13.14 -8.00
C GLN A 30 -5.70 -13.50 -6.52
N ASN A 31 -4.55 -13.43 -5.83
CA ASN A 31 -4.50 -13.68 -4.40
C ASN A 31 -5.32 -12.64 -3.64
N LEU A 32 -5.09 -11.36 -3.92
CA LEU A 32 -5.82 -10.25 -3.31
C LEU A 32 -7.34 -10.36 -3.49
N SER A 33 -7.79 -10.82 -4.67
CA SER A 33 -9.21 -11.07 -4.94
C SER A 33 -9.77 -12.16 -4.02
N LYS A 34 -9.06 -13.28 -3.85
CA LYS A 34 -9.48 -14.36 -2.93
C LYS A 34 -9.51 -13.86 -1.49
N THR A 35 -8.46 -13.17 -1.07
CA THR A 35 -8.33 -12.59 0.26
C THR A 35 -9.43 -11.58 0.57
N SER A 36 -9.80 -10.75 -0.41
CA SER A 36 -10.82 -9.70 -0.26
C SER A 36 -12.24 -10.25 -0.01
N CYS A 37 -12.49 -11.54 -0.20
CA CYS A 37 -13.76 -12.19 0.11
C CYS A 37 -14.12 -12.15 1.61
N ILE A 38 -13.17 -11.82 2.49
CA ILE A 38 -13.46 -11.56 3.91
C ILE A 38 -14.26 -10.26 4.11
N LEU A 39 -14.17 -9.29 3.20
CA LEU A 39 -14.90 -8.04 3.30
C LEU A 39 -16.38 -8.26 3.00
N SER A 40 -17.24 -7.51 3.71
CA SER A 40 -18.64 -7.42 3.30
C SER A 40 -18.76 -6.65 1.98
N THR A 41 -19.82 -6.91 1.21
CA THR A 41 -20.07 -6.20 -0.05
C THR A 41 -20.12 -4.67 0.14
N LYS A 42 -20.61 -4.22 1.30
CA LYS A 42 -20.66 -2.80 1.65
C LYS A 42 -19.25 -2.25 1.90
N ASP A 43 -18.47 -2.93 2.75
CA ASP A 43 -17.09 -2.51 3.07
C ASP A 43 -16.22 -2.47 1.80
N PHE A 44 -16.34 -3.49 0.94
CA PHE A 44 -15.63 -3.55 -0.34
C PHE A 44 -16.04 -2.42 -1.29
N LYS A 45 -17.34 -2.10 -1.38
CA LYS A 45 -17.84 -1.01 -2.22
C LYS A 45 -17.35 0.35 -1.75
N ASP A 46 -17.35 0.59 -0.44
CA ASP A 46 -16.88 1.85 0.13
C ASP A 46 -15.36 2.01 -0.04
N LEU A 47 -14.59 0.93 0.15
CA LEU A 47 -13.16 0.87 -0.14
C LEU A 47 -12.85 1.13 -1.63
N SER A 48 -13.56 0.45 -2.53
CA SER A 48 -13.40 0.62 -3.97
C SER A 48 -13.67 2.06 -4.41
N LYS A 49 -14.74 2.69 -3.90
CA LYS A 49 -15.01 4.11 -4.17
C LYS A 49 -13.87 5.01 -3.71
N MET A 50 -13.33 4.80 -2.51
CA MET A 50 -12.21 5.59 -1.98
C MET A 50 -10.97 5.42 -2.86
N ILE A 51 -10.63 4.19 -3.23
CA ILE A 51 -9.49 3.87 -4.11
C ILE A 51 -9.65 4.55 -5.47
N HIS A 52 -10.77 4.33 -6.16
CA HIS A 52 -10.99 4.91 -7.48
C HIS A 52 -11.01 6.45 -7.45
N THR A 53 -11.62 7.05 -6.42
CA THR A 53 -11.65 8.53 -6.28
C THR A 53 -10.23 9.09 -6.13
N LYS A 54 -9.41 8.49 -5.25
CA LYS A 54 -8.00 8.85 -5.07
C LYS A 54 -7.22 8.73 -6.38
N ASP A 55 -7.39 7.62 -7.08
CA ASP A 55 -6.61 7.30 -8.28
C ASP A 55 -6.94 8.22 -9.45
N ILE A 56 -8.23 8.50 -9.64
CA ILE A 56 -8.71 9.45 -10.65
C ILE A 56 -8.17 10.84 -10.34
N LEU A 57 -8.24 11.29 -9.10
CA LEU A 57 -7.73 12.61 -8.70
C LEU A 57 -6.22 12.75 -8.99
N GLY A 58 -5.43 11.75 -8.60
CA GLY A 58 -4.00 11.73 -8.85
C GLY A 58 -3.64 11.72 -10.35
N SER A 59 -4.38 10.93 -11.14
CA SER A 59 -4.15 10.82 -12.58
C SER A 59 -4.54 12.10 -13.33
N LEU A 60 -5.64 12.75 -12.91
CA LEU A 60 -6.07 14.04 -13.45
C LEU A 60 -5.05 15.14 -13.16
N PHE A 61 -4.47 15.16 -11.95
CA PHE A 61 -3.42 16.12 -11.59
C PHE A 61 -2.24 16.06 -12.58
N LEU A 62 -1.78 14.87 -12.94
CA LEU A 62 -0.71 14.71 -13.92
C LEU A 62 -1.16 15.04 -15.36
N ALA A 63 -2.40 14.71 -15.72
CA ALA A 63 -2.95 14.98 -17.06
C ALA A 63 -3.04 16.48 -17.38
N ILE A 64 -3.24 17.34 -16.36
CA ILE A 64 -3.27 18.81 -16.52
C ILE A 64 -1.93 19.35 -17.07
N HIS A 65 -0.83 18.64 -16.89
CA HIS A 65 0.48 19.06 -17.40
C HIS A 65 0.74 18.66 -18.86
N ILE A 66 -0.09 17.82 -19.48
CA ILE A 66 0.08 17.36 -20.87
C ILE A 66 0.12 18.53 -21.88
N PRO A 67 -0.77 19.54 -21.81
CA PRO A 67 -0.73 20.66 -22.75
C PRO A 67 0.59 21.43 -22.72
N ASN A 68 1.29 21.45 -21.58
CA ASN A 68 2.57 22.15 -21.42
C ASN A 68 3.73 21.47 -22.18
N CYS A 69 3.55 20.22 -22.59
CA CYS A 69 4.55 19.48 -23.37
C CYS A 69 4.67 19.97 -24.82
N PHE A 70 3.59 20.53 -25.38
CA PHE A 70 3.59 20.99 -26.77
C PHE A 70 4.42 22.28 -26.92
N LYS A 71 5.49 22.19 -27.69
CA LYS A 71 6.40 23.30 -28.04
C LYS A 71 6.51 23.42 -29.56
N HIS A 72 6.92 24.59 -30.04
CA HIS A 72 7.14 24.80 -31.48
C HIS A 72 8.17 23.82 -32.09
N ASN A 73 9.13 23.36 -31.30
CA ASN A 73 10.11 22.37 -31.72
C ASN A 73 9.56 20.94 -31.50
N ILE A 74 9.51 20.15 -32.58
CA ILE A 74 9.02 18.76 -32.57
C ILE A 74 9.87 17.88 -31.64
N PHE A 75 11.20 17.99 -31.70
CA PHE A 75 12.10 17.19 -30.88
C PHE A 75 11.88 17.42 -29.39
N VAL A 76 11.74 18.69 -28.99
CA VAL A 76 11.45 19.07 -27.59
C VAL A 76 10.07 18.57 -27.15
N THR A 77 9.08 18.62 -28.04
CA THR A 77 7.73 18.11 -27.76
C THR A 77 7.75 16.60 -27.53
N VAL A 78 8.40 15.83 -28.40
CA VAL A 78 8.54 14.36 -28.26
C VAL A 78 9.25 14.00 -26.96
N TRP A 79 10.33 14.72 -26.62
CA TRP A 79 11.05 14.53 -25.37
C TRP A 79 10.17 14.76 -24.14
N ASN A 80 9.43 15.87 -24.11
CA ASN A 80 8.53 16.20 -23.00
C ASN A 80 7.38 15.20 -22.84
N LEU A 81 6.79 14.76 -23.96
CA LEU A 81 5.75 13.73 -23.96
C LEU A 81 6.28 12.39 -23.43
N THR A 82 7.50 12.01 -23.81
CA THR A 82 8.16 10.79 -23.31
C THR A 82 8.36 10.86 -21.80
N ASN A 83 8.82 11.99 -21.27
CA ASN A 83 8.99 12.17 -19.82
C ASN A 83 7.66 12.13 -19.06
N ILE A 84 6.60 12.78 -19.57
CA ILE A 84 5.26 12.67 -18.95
C ILE A 84 4.76 11.22 -18.99
N TYR A 85 4.97 10.50 -20.10
CA TYR A 85 4.59 9.10 -20.19
C TYR A 85 5.30 8.25 -19.14
N ILE A 86 6.62 8.39 -19.01
CA ILE A 86 7.42 7.69 -17.99
C ILE A 86 6.89 8.03 -16.59
N MET A 87 6.62 9.32 -16.31
CA MET A 87 6.09 9.75 -15.02
C MET A 87 4.71 9.15 -14.73
N MET A 88 3.80 9.16 -15.70
CA MET A 88 2.47 8.55 -15.60
C MET A 88 2.54 7.05 -15.35
N ALA A 89 3.37 6.33 -16.12
CA ALA A 89 3.55 4.89 -15.96
C ALA A 89 4.09 4.55 -14.56
N ASN A 90 5.09 5.30 -14.09
CA ASN A 90 5.63 5.15 -12.74
C ASN A 90 4.57 5.44 -11.67
N PHE A 91 3.81 6.52 -11.82
CA PHE A 91 2.74 6.88 -10.91
C PHE A 91 1.65 5.81 -10.82
N SER A 92 1.22 5.25 -11.96
CA SER A 92 0.25 4.16 -12.00
C SER A 92 0.74 2.90 -11.27
N MET A 93 2.03 2.57 -11.38
CA MET A 93 2.62 1.43 -10.66
C MET A 93 2.65 1.68 -9.14
N ASP A 94 3.00 2.88 -8.70
CA ASP A 94 3.04 3.24 -7.28
C ASP A 94 1.62 3.24 -6.67
N ILE A 95 0.65 3.80 -7.39
CA ILE A 95 -0.76 3.75 -7.00
C ILE A 95 -1.24 2.31 -6.90
N PHE A 96 -0.92 1.46 -7.88
CA PHE A 96 -1.33 0.07 -7.88
C PHE A 96 -0.83 -0.67 -6.63
N TYR A 97 0.44 -0.47 -6.25
CA TYR A 97 1.00 -1.02 -5.02
C TYR A 97 0.24 -0.53 -3.79
N ILE A 98 0.03 0.79 -3.66
CA ILE A 98 -0.70 1.39 -2.54
C ILE A 98 -2.12 0.81 -2.43
N ASN A 99 -2.81 0.61 -3.56
CA ASN A 99 -4.14 0.04 -3.58
C ASN A 99 -4.16 -1.39 -3.04
N CYS A 100 -3.18 -2.22 -3.41
CA CYS A 100 -3.04 -3.57 -2.87
C CYS A 100 -2.86 -3.55 -1.34
N VAL A 101 -1.98 -2.66 -0.85
CA VAL A 101 -1.75 -2.47 0.59
C VAL A 101 -3.01 -1.98 1.31
N CYS A 102 -3.77 -1.06 0.71
CA CYS A 102 -5.03 -0.58 1.28
C CYS A 102 -6.09 -1.69 1.38
N ILE A 103 -6.16 -2.59 0.40
CA ILE A 103 -7.06 -3.74 0.44
C ILE A 103 -6.66 -4.71 1.56
N LEU A 104 -5.37 -5.04 1.67
CA LEU A 104 -4.85 -5.89 2.75
C LEU A 104 -5.13 -5.29 4.14
N LYS A 105 -4.94 -3.97 4.29
CA LYS A 105 -5.26 -3.24 5.53
C LYS A 105 -6.72 -3.40 5.95
N ASP A 106 -7.67 -3.29 5.02
CA ASP A 106 -9.09 -3.48 5.34
C ASP A 106 -9.44 -4.96 5.57
N CYS A 107 -8.75 -5.91 4.91
CA CYS A 107 -8.86 -7.35 5.22
C CYS A 107 -8.47 -7.63 6.68
N PHE A 108 -7.31 -7.12 7.12
CA PHE A 108 -6.84 -7.25 8.50
C PHE A 108 -7.80 -6.64 9.50
N LYS A 109 -8.32 -5.44 9.21
CA LYS A 109 -9.33 -4.79 10.04
C LYS A 109 -10.58 -5.67 10.19
N LYS A 110 -11.07 -6.25 9.09
CA LYS A 110 -12.28 -7.09 9.13
C LYS A 110 -12.06 -8.39 9.90
N MET A 111 -10.87 -8.96 9.80
CA MET A 111 -10.47 -10.12 10.58
C MET A 111 -10.44 -9.78 12.07
N GLU A 112 -9.81 -8.67 12.45
CA GLU A 112 -9.77 -8.17 13.83
C GLU A 112 -11.18 -8.00 14.43
N GLU A 113 -12.10 -7.38 13.68
CA GLU A 113 -13.51 -7.23 14.08
C GLU A 113 -14.17 -8.59 14.33
N SER A 114 -13.92 -9.57 13.46
CA SER A 114 -14.46 -10.92 13.57
C SER A 114 -13.92 -11.66 14.80
N ILE A 115 -12.62 -11.53 15.10
CA ILE A 115 -11.99 -12.09 16.31
C ILE A 115 -12.60 -11.44 17.57
N ARG A 116 -12.76 -10.11 17.57
CA ARG A 116 -13.35 -9.37 18.71
C ARG A 116 -14.80 -9.78 18.96
N GLN A 117 -15.59 -10.00 17.91
CA GLN A 117 -16.96 -10.51 18.04
C GLN A 117 -16.98 -11.90 18.68
N LEU A 118 -16.08 -12.79 18.25
CA LEU A 118 -15.94 -14.12 18.83
C LEU A 118 -15.54 -14.06 20.32
N LYS A 119 -14.61 -13.16 20.68
CA LYS A 119 -14.23 -12.90 22.08
C LYS A 119 -15.41 -12.44 22.93
N LYS A 120 -16.27 -11.53 22.41
CA LYS A 120 -17.47 -11.05 23.12
C LYS A 120 -18.52 -12.15 23.29
N PHE A 121 -18.76 -12.94 22.24
CA PHE A 121 -19.68 -14.07 22.30
C PHE A 121 -19.27 -15.06 23.39
N ARG A 122 -17.97 -15.39 23.47
CA ARG A 122 -17.41 -16.20 24.55
C ARG A 122 -17.71 -15.60 25.93
N ILE A 123 -17.38 -14.32 26.17
CA ILE A 123 -17.60 -13.70 27.49
C ILE A 123 -19.09 -13.74 27.90
N ASN A 124 -20.01 -13.51 26.97
CA ASN A 124 -21.44 -13.55 27.24
C ASN A 124 -21.96 -14.97 27.51
N ASP A 125 -21.52 -15.97 26.73
CA ASP A 125 -21.86 -17.38 26.97
C ASP A 125 -21.36 -17.81 28.37
N ASN A 126 -20.14 -17.43 28.74
CA ASN A 126 -19.57 -17.72 30.06
C ASN A 126 -20.40 -17.11 31.20
N MET A 127 -20.97 -15.92 30.97
CA MET A 127 -21.82 -15.22 31.95
C MET A 127 -23.22 -15.85 32.05
N SER A 128 -23.81 -16.34 30.95
CA SER A 128 -25.11 -16.99 30.98
C SER A 128 -25.06 -18.45 31.43
N THR A 129 -23.93 -19.14 31.20
CA THR A 129 -23.73 -20.55 31.58
C THR A 129 -23.27 -20.75 33.02
N GLN A 130 -22.97 -19.67 33.77
CA GLN A 130 -22.72 -19.75 35.21
C GLN A 130 -23.89 -20.35 36.03
N THR A 131 -25.08 -20.50 35.45
CA THR A 131 -26.22 -21.16 36.10
C THR A 131 -26.20 -22.70 35.95
N PHE A 132 -25.42 -23.28 35.03
CA PHE A 132 -25.44 -24.73 34.77
C PHE A 132 -24.03 -25.32 34.59
N MET A 133 -23.50 -25.80 35.71
CA MET A 133 -22.50 -26.87 35.89
C MET A 133 -21.13 -26.79 35.18
N HIS A 134 -20.09 -26.95 36.00
CA HIS A 134 -18.68 -27.10 35.66
C HIS A 134 -18.39 -28.15 34.57
N HIS A 135 -18.28 -27.71 33.33
CA HIS A 135 -17.21 -28.14 32.43
C HIS A 135 -16.91 -27.01 31.45
N GLU A 136 -15.71 -26.45 31.57
CA GLU A 136 -15.21 -25.28 30.84
C GLU A 136 -14.85 -25.66 29.40
N GLN A 137 -15.78 -26.31 28.69
CA GLN A 137 -15.58 -26.80 27.33
C GLN A 137 -16.13 -25.75 26.36
N ILE A 138 -15.22 -25.02 25.73
CA ILE A 138 -15.53 -24.03 24.71
C ILE A 138 -16.36 -24.70 23.62
N SER A 139 -17.47 -24.05 23.20
CA SER A 139 -18.37 -24.65 22.23
C SER A 139 -17.59 -25.03 20.96
N PRO A 140 -17.74 -26.27 20.44
CA PRO A 140 -17.01 -26.73 19.25
C PRO A 140 -17.15 -25.78 18.05
N LEU A 141 -18.28 -25.07 17.98
CA LEU A 141 -18.58 -24.03 16.98
C LEU A 141 -17.59 -22.85 17.03
N VAL A 142 -17.19 -22.41 18.23
CA VAL A 142 -16.25 -21.30 18.43
C VAL A 142 -14.84 -21.72 18.01
N VAL A 143 -14.41 -22.93 18.39
CA VAL A 143 -13.10 -23.49 17.99
C VAL A 143 -13.01 -23.63 16.46
N MET A 144 -14.07 -24.15 15.83
CA MET A 144 -14.12 -24.30 14.37
C MET A 144 -14.04 -22.94 13.64
N LYS A 145 -14.70 -21.90 14.17
CA LYS A 145 -14.60 -20.52 13.64
C LYS A 145 -13.21 -19.93 13.82
N LEU A 146 -12.56 -20.15 14.97
CA LEU A 146 -11.18 -19.73 15.23
C LEU A 146 -10.20 -20.33 14.21
N LYS A 147 -10.28 -21.63 13.97
CA LYS A 147 -9.45 -22.31 12.97
C LYS A 147 -9.64 -21.76 11.56
N SER A 148 -10.90 -21.50 11.17
CA SER A 148 -11.18 -20.89 9.86
C SER A 148 -10.63 -19.46 9.72
N LEU A 149 -10.51 -18.73 10.83
CA LEU A 149 -9.93 -17.39 10.85
C LEU A 149 -8.40 -17.43 10.77
N GLU A 150 -7.78 -18.43 11.39
CA GLU A 150 -6.34 -18.70 11.30
C GLU A 150 -5.94 -19.08 9.87
N GLU A 151 -6.68 -19.97 9.21
CA GLU A 151 -6.44 -20.32 7.80
C GLU A 151 -6.52 -19.08 6.89
N LYS A 152 -7.53 -18.22 7.10
CA LYS A 152 -7.63 -16.94 6.36
C LYS A 152 -6.49 -15.98 6.68
N HIS A 153 -5.98 -15.97 7.90
CA HIS A 153 -4.84 -15.15 8.26
C HIS A 153 -3.58 -15.59 7.50
N LEU A 154 -3.37 -16.90 7.35
CA LEU A 154 -2.27 -17.45 6.54
C LEU A 154 -2.42 -17.03 5.08
N GLU A 155 -3.62 -17.13 4.49
CA GLU A 155 -3.87 -16.65 3.12
C GLU A 155 -3.57 -15.15 2.94
N ILE A 156 -3.94 -14.29 3.90
CA ILE A 156 -3.58 -12.87 3.87
C ILE A 156 -2.05 -12.69 3.97
N SER A 157 -1.39 -13.44 4.86
CA SER A 157 0.05 -13.37 5.06
C SER A 157 0.81 -13.74 3.80
N ASP A 158 0.41 -14.82 3.12
CA ASP A 158 0.98 -15.23 1.84
C ASP A 158 0.75 -14.14 0.77
N GLY A 159 -0.41 -13.47 0.80
CA GLY A 159 -0.71 -12.31 -0.03
C GLY A 159 0.22 -11.11 0.22
N VAL A 160 0.55 -10.83 1.48
CA VAL A 160 1.52 -9.79 1.85
C VAL A 160 2.92 -10.16 1.38
N GLU A 161 3.35 -11.40 1.58
CA GLU A 161 4.66 -11.87 1.15
C GLU A 161 4.83 -11.80 -0.37
N LEU A 162 3.84 -12.26 -1.12
CA LEU A 162 3.82 -12.18 -2.58
C LEU A 162 3.84 -10.73 -3.08
N LEU A 163 3.08 -9.84 -2.44
CA LEU A 163 3.08 -8.41 -2.75
C LEU A 163 4.46 -7.81 -2.48
N ASN A 164 5.06 -8.11 -1.33
CA ASN A 164 6.37 -7.60 -0.96
C ASN A 164 7.44 -8.09 -1.93
N HIS A 165 7.51 -9.39 -2.22
CA HIS A 165 8.49 -9.95 -3.16
C HIS A 165 8.37 -9.34 -4.56
N THR A 166 7.14 -9.14 -5.05
CA THR A 166 6.89 -8.57 -6.39
C THR A 166 7.22 -7.09 -6.48
N PHE A 167 6.96 -6.30 -5.42
CA PHE A 167 7.11 -4.85 -5.43
C PHE A 167 8.32 -4.33 -4.65
N MET A 168 9.13 -5.19 -4.01
CA MET A 168 10.29 -4.77 -3.21
C MET A 168 11.25 -3.89 -4.01
N ILE A 169 11.64 -4.32 -5.21
CA ILE A 169 12.54 -3.56 -6.08
C ILE A 169 11.93 -2.20 -6.42
N ARG A 170 10.62 -2.16 -6.69
CA ARG A 170 9.88 -0.93 -6.98
C ARG A 170 9.91 0.04 -5.81
N VAL A 171 9.64 -0.43 -4.59
CA VAL A 171 9.65 0.37 -3.36
C VAL A 171 11.04 0.94 -3.08
N ILE A 172 12.09 0.12 -3.25
CA ILE A 172 13.49 0.56 -3.09
C ILE A 172 13.83 1.66 -4.08
N VAL A 173 13.50 1.47 -5.36
CA VAL A 173 13.78 2.50 -6.38
C VAL A 173 12.97 3.77 -6.11
N ALA A 174 11.69 3.65 -5.77
CA ALA A 174 10.86 4.80 -5.42
C ALA A 174 11.44 5.59 -4.22
N ALA A 175 12.01 4.91 -3.23
CA ALA A 175 12.70 5.55 -2.11
C ALA A 175 13.95 6.30 -2.57
N ILE A 176 14.86 5.63 -3.30
CA ILE A 176 16.11 6.23 -3.80
C ILE A 176 15.81 7.44 -4.68
N THR A 177 14.88 7.31 -5.62
CA THR A 177 14.48 8.41 -6.52
C THR A 177 13.89 9.57 -5.72
N THR A 178 13.03 9.31 -4.73
CA THR A 178 12.43 10.37 -3.91
C THR A 178 13.48 11.13 -3.12
N PHE A 179 14.35 10.43 -2.40
CA PHE A 179 15.41 11.07 -1.62
C PHE A 179 16.35 11.88 -2.52
N SER A 180 16.71 11.34 -3.68
CA SER A 180 17.60 12.02 -4.61
C SER A 180 16.94 13.29 -5.17
N VAL A 181 15.72 13.20 -5.71
CA VAL A 181 14.98 14.34 -6.28
C VAL A 181 14.76 15.44 -5.23
N VAL A 182 14.23 15.08 -4.06
CA VAL A 182 13.96 16.05 -2.98
C VAL A 182 15.25 16.74 -2.54
N THR A 183 16.35 16.01 -2.40
CA THR A 183 17.64 16.59 -1.99
C THR A 183 18.18 17.56 -3.03
N PHE A 184 18.21 17.17 -4.30
CA PHE A 184 18.70 18.03 -5.37
C PHE A 184 17.82 19.26 -5.58
N ASP A 185 16.49 19.11 -5.56
CA ASP A 185 15.56 20.22 -5.74
C ASP A 185 15.66 21.24 -4.60
N ILE A 186 15.77 20.79 -3.35
CA ILE A 186 15.99 21.67 -2.20
C ILE A 186 17.35 22.37 -2.31
N TYR A 187 18.40 21.64 -2.70
CA TYR A 187 19.74 22.21 -2.88
C TYR A 187 19.76 23.32 -3.94
N PHE A 188 19.19 23.08 -5.13
CA PHE A 188 19.10 24.08 -6.18
C PHE A 188 18.20 25.26 -5.78
N TYR A 189 17.14 25.00 -5.02
CA TYR A 189 16.29 26.04 -4.47
C TYR A 189 17.05 26.98 -3.52
N ILE A 190 17.86 26.44 -2.61
CA ILE A 190 18.71 27.22 -1.69
C ILE A 190 19.73 28.06 -2.47
N ILE A 191 20.43 27.44 -3.43
CA ILE A 191 21.38 28.17 -4.30
C ILE A 191 20.67 29.31 -5.00
N SER A 192 19.50 29.08 -5.59
CA SER A 192 18.74 30.10 -6.32
C SER A 192 18.34 31.29 -5.45
N ILE A 193 18.17 31.11 -4.14
CA ILE A 193 17.87 32.21 -3.21
C ILE A 193 19.14 33.01 -2.88
N HIS A 194 20.27 32.34 -2.69
CA HIS A 194 21.51 32.98 -2.24
C HIS A 194 22.34 33.56 -3.38
N SER A 195 22.26 33.00 -4.59
CA SER A 195 22.94 33.52 -5.76
C SER A 195 22.14 34.70 -6.34
N LYS A 196 22.68 35.92 -6.25
CA LYS A 196 22.11 37.16 -6.84
C LYS A 196 22.15 37.15 -8.39
N PHE A 197 21.75 36.07 -9.05
CA PHE A 197 21.61 36.05 -10.50
C PHE A 197 20.25 36.62 -10.90
N PRO A 198 20.20 37.66 -11.78
CA PRO A 198 18.94 38.17 -12.30
C PRO A 198 18.50 37.23 -13.43
N ALA A 199 18.06 36.02 -13.08
CA ALA A 199 17.28 35.25 -14.03
C ALA A 199 15.90 35.91 -14.08
N ASN A 200 15.54 36.38 -15.27
CA ASN A 200 14.27 37.00 -15.62
C ASN A 200 13.13 35.95 -15.51
N ILE A 201 12.84 35.46 -14.31
CA ILE A 201 11.85 34.40 -14.07
C ILE A 201 10.51 35.08 -13.81
N LYS A 202 9.92 35.58 -14.89
CA LYS A 202 8.50 35.89 -14.96
C LYS A 202 7.70 34.59 -15.02
N TYR A 203 7.76 33.79 -13.96
CA TYR A 203 6.88 32.64 -13.77
C TYR A 203 6.54 32.52 -12.30
N TRP A 204 5.25 32.65 -12.02
CA TRP A 204 4.61 32.65 -10.70
C TRP A 204 4.56 31.24 -10.07
N TYR A 205 5.59 30.42 -10.33
CA TYR A 205 5.66 29.02 -9.93
C TYR A 205 7.14 28.59 -9.84
N LYS A 206 7.62 28.23 -8.65
CA LYS A 206 9.00 27.79 -8.44
C LYS A 206 9.20 26.41 -9.09
N PRO A 207 10.04 26.27 -10.13
CA PRO A 207 10.16 25.04 -10.90
C PRO A 207 10.68 23.84 -10.08
N TYR A 208 11.38 24.08 -8.96
CA TYR A 208 11.98 23.03 -8.12
C TYR A 208 11.10 22.60 -6.94
N VAL A 209 10.22 23.47 -6.43
CA VAL A 209 9.46 23.17 -5.20
C VAL A 209 8.34 22.17 -5.46
N VAL A 210 7.71 22.25 -6.63
CA VAL A 210 6.53 21.45 -6.96
C VAL A 210 6.88 19.99 -7.26
N PRO A 211 7.92 19.69 -8.06
CA PRO A 211 8.40 18.32 -8.21
C PRO A 211 8.83 17.70 -6.87
N ALA A 212 9.62 18.41 -6.06
CA ALA A 212 10.02 17.95 -4.74
C ALA A 212 8.82 17.61 -3.85
N ALA A 213 7.82 18.51 -3.76
CA ALA A 213 6.61 18.28 -2.99
C ALA A 213 5.81 17.07 -3.52
N PHE A 214 5.69 16.93 -4.84
CA PHE A 214 4.99 15.80 -5.45
C PHE A 214 5.65 14.45 -5.10
N TYR A 215 6.96 14.31 -5.30
CA TYR A 215 7.67 13.07 -4.97
C TYR A 215 7.62 12.76 -3.48
N PHE A 216 7.77 13.77 -2.62
CA PHE A 216 7.65 13.63 -1.18
C PHE A 216 6.26 13.15 -0.75
N ILE A 217 5.19 13.82 -1.21
CA ILE A 217 3.81 13.46 -0.89
C ILE A 217 3.50 12.03 -1.38
N LYS A 218 3.92 11.68 -2.59
CA LYS A 218 3.73 10.34 -3.15
C LYS A 218 4.38 9.26 -2.28
N PHE A 219 5.65 9.46 -1.91
CA PHE A 219 6.38 8.50 -1.08
C PHE A 219 5.83 8.44 0.35
N TRP A 220 5.43 9.59 0.91
CA TRP A 220 4.74 9.67 2.19
C TRP A 220 3.45 8.85 2.21
N MET A 221 2.60 8.97 1.18
CA MET A 221 1.38 8.16 1.06
C MET A 221 1.69 6.65 1.03
N MET A 222 2.77 6.25 0.36
CA MET A 222 3.20 4.86 0.31
C MET A 222 3.63 4.34 1.69
N ILE A 223 4.47 5.09 2.40
CA ILE A 223 4.90 4.75 3.78
C ILE A 223 3.68 4.66 4.69
N TRP A 224 2.82 5.67 4.67
CA TRP A 224 1.63 5.73 5.52
C TRP A 224 0.71 4.53 5.30
N ALA A 225 0.49 4.12 4.05
CA ALA A 225 -0.29 2.93 3.73
C ALA A 225 0.36 1.66 4.30
N CYS A 226 1.68 1.49 4.11
CA CYS A 226 2.43 0.33 4.60
C CYS A 226 2.44 0.25 6.13
N GLU A 227 2.71 1.36 6.80
CA GLU A 227 2.74 1.44 8.26
C GLU A 227 1.36 1.14 8.85
N THR A 228 0.31 1.74 8.29
CA THR A 228 -1.06 1.49 8.74
C THR A 228 -1.46 0.03 8.55
N ALA A 229 -1.14 -0.58 7.40
CA ALA A 229 -1.39 -2.00 7.15
C ALA A 229 -0.63 -2.91 8.14
N THR A 230 0.65 -2.60 8.38
CA THR A 230 1.51 -3.35 9.30
C THR A 230 1.01 -3.27 10.74
N ASN A 231 0.61 -2.08 11.20
CA ASN A 231 0.08 -1.89 12.54
C ASN A 231 -1.22 -2.68 12.74
N ARG A 232 -2.12 -2.68 11.72
CA ARG A 232 -3.34 -3.50 11.74
C ARG A 232 -3.05 -4.99 11.75
N ALA A 233 -2.09 -5.45 10.96
CA ALA A 233 -1.67 -6.86 10.97
C ALA A 233 -1.14 -7.28 12.36
N LYS A 234 -0.32 -6.43 13.01
CA LYS A 234 0.19 -6.69 14.37
C LYS A 234 -0.94 -6.74 15.40
N GLU A 235 -1.84 -5.76 15.42
CA GLU A 235 -2.98 -5.71 16.35
C GLU A 235 -3.90 -6.94 16.22
N MET A 236 -4.18 -7.34 14.98
CA MET A 236 -4.98 -8.52 14.71
C MET A 236 -4.24 -9.80 15.17
N LYS A 237 -2.94 -9.94 14.89
CA LYS A 237 -2.15 -11.10 15.35
C LYS A 237 -2.13 -11.22 16.88
N THR A 238 -1.94 -10.11 17.60
CA THR A 238 -1.96 -10.12 19.08
C THR A 238 -3.35 -10.48 19.59
N THR A 239 -4.40 -9.93 18.99
CA THR A 239 -5.79 -10.24 19.39
C THR A 239 -6.14 -11.71 19.13
N LEU A 240 -5.68 -12.26 18.01
CA LEU A 240 -5.86 -13.68 17.67
C LEU A 240 -5.19 -14.56 18.74
N TRP A 241 -3.92 -14.29 19.05
CA TRP A 241 -3.15 -15.03 20.04
C TRP A 241 -3.74 -14.96 21.46
N ASP A 242 -4.26 -13.81 21.88
CA ASP A 242 -4.95 -13.66 23.17
C ASP A 242 -6.23 -14.51 23.25
N VAL A 243 -6.97 -14.63 22.14
CA VAL A 243 -8.19 -15.44 22.11
C VAL A 243 -7.84 -16.93 22.09
N PHE A 244 -6.85 -17.33 21.30
CA PHE A 244 -6.35 -18.71 21.23
C PHE A 244 -5.73 -19.17 22.55
N SER A 245 -4.85 -18.39 23.17
CA SER A 245 -4.19 -18.75 24.45
C SER A 245 -5.18 -18.90 25.61
N ALA A 246 -6.28 -18.14 25.60
CA ALA A 246 -7.37 -18.30 26.56
C ALA A 246 -8.28 -19.50 26.29
N THR A 247 -8.09 -20.20 25.17
CA THR A 247 -8.80 -21.43 24.81
C THR A 247 -7.94 -22.59 25.31
N ASN A 248 -8.28 -23.16 26.47
CA ASN A 248 -7.56 -24.25 27.16
C ASN A 248 -7.60 -25.59 26.39
N ASP A 249 -7.34 -25.60 25.09
CA ASP A 249 -7.32 -26.84 24.31
C ASP A 249 -5.92 -27.48 24.34
N PRO A 250 -5.73 -28.64 25.01
CA PRO A 250 -4.44 -29.32 25.09
C PRO A 250 -3.90 -29.81 23.73
N PHE A 251 -4.68 -29.74 22.65
CA PHE A 251 -4.21 -30.06 21.30
C PHE A 251 -3.29 -28.99 20.68
N VAL A 252 -3.45 -27.71 21.00
CA VAL A 252 -2.66 -26.62 20.37
C VAL A 252 -1.29 -26.44 21.02
N LYS A 253 -1.12 -26.81 22.30
CA LYS A 253 0.19 -26.76 22.98
C LYS A 253 1.26 -27.63 22.29
N ARG A 254 0.84 -28.58 21.45
CA ARG A 254 1.73 -29.51 20.74
C ARG A 254 2.24 -28.98 19.40
N GLU A 255 1.53 -28.06 18.74
CA GLU A 255 1.96 -27.49 17.44
C GLU A 255 2.84 -26.25 17.59
N VAL A 256 2.77 -25.53 18.71
CA VAL A 256 3.62 -24.34 18.96
C VAL A 256 5.06 -24.70 19.37
N THR A 257 5.38 -25.99 19.50
CA THR A 257 6.73 -26.48 19.82
C THR A 257 7.45 -27.06 18.58
N ILE A 258 6.88 -26.91 17.38
CA ILE A 258 7.51 -27.28 16.11
C ILE A 258 7.73 -26.02 15.26
#